data_AF-A0A7S2CG31-F1
#
_entry.id   AF-A0A7S2CG31-F1
#
_cell.length_a   1.000
_cell.length_b   1.000
_cell.length_c   1.000
_cell.angle_alpha   90.00
_cell.angle_beta   90.00
_cell.angle_gamma   90.00
#
_symmetry.space_group_name_H-M   'P 1'
#
loop_
_entity.id
_entity.type
_entity.pdbx_description
1 polymer ?
#
loop_
_entity_poly.entity_id
_entity_poly.type
_entity_poly.pdbx_seq_one_letter_code
_entity_poly.pdbx_strand_id
1 'polypeptide(L)'
;GFCMDCWAGTLGVALERGKACIYDKCPQPDCSQLIDGTTWLFTLPPLGATKLRQLALRSFVDGNSLLGWCPNASCGRGAAHVHQSSPPELPCECGMRYCVLCG
;
A
#
# COMPACT_ATOMS: atom_id res chain seq x y z
N GLY A 1 2.20 -18.94 -20.75
CA GLY A 1 2.34 -18.70 -19.31
C GLY A 1 3.79 -18.42 -19.00
N PHE A 2 4.08 -17.63 -17.97
CA PHE A 2 5.45 -17.33 -17.53
C PHE A 2 5.88 -18.32 -16.45
N CYS A 3 7.18 -18.62 -16.35
CA CYS A 3 7.70 -19.44 -15.25
C CYS A 3 7.72 -18.66 -13.92
N MET A 4 7.90 -19.37 -12.81
CA MET A 4 7.95 -18.76 -11.48
C MET A 4 9.07 -17.73 -11.34
N ASP A 5 10.24 -17.97 -11.92
CA ASP A 5 11.38 -17.04 -11.84
C ASP A 5 11.10 -15.73 -12.59
N CYS A 6 10.46 -15.81 -13.77
CA CYS A 6 10.03 -14.62 -14.52
C CYS A 6 9.00 -13.80 -13.73
N TRP A 7 8.04 -14.46 -13.09
CA TRP A 7 7.09 -13.79 -12.20
C TRP A 7 7.79 -13.17 -11.00
N ALA A 8 8.69 -13.88 -10.35
CA ALA A 8 9.43 -13.39 -9.18
C ALA A 8 10.26 -12.14 -9.51
N GLY A 9 10.96 -12.15 -10.65
CA GLY A 9 11.70 -10.98 -11.13
C GLY A 9 10.76 -9.80 -11.43
N THR A 10 9.68 -10.04 -12.17
CA THR A 10 8.71 -9.01 -12.56
C THR A 10 8.06 -8.36 -11.34
N LEU A 11 7.56 -9.17 -10.40
CA LEU A 11 6.90 -8.72 -9.19
C LEU A 11 7.89 -8.11 -8.19
N GLY A 12 9.14 -8.58 -8.15
CA GLY A 12 10.21 -7.98 -7.37
C GLY A 12 10.48 -6.54 -7.79
N VAL A 13 10.68 -6.31 -9.08
CA VAL A 13 10.86 -4.95 -9.64
C VAL A 13 9.60 -4.10 -9.41
N ALA A 14 8.41 -4.69 -9.53
CA ALA A 14 7.16 -3.99 -9.25
C ALA A 14 7.10 -3.47 -7.80
N LEU A 15 7.50 -4.26 -6.80
CA LEU A 15 7.56 -3.82 -5.40
C LEU A 15 8.51 -2.64 -5.16
N GLU A 16 9.56 -2.50 -5.97
CA GLU A 16 10.49 -1.38 -5.88
C GLU A 16 9.91 -0.08 -6.42
N ARG A 17 8.98 -0.15 -7.39
CA ARG A 17 8.23 1.01 -7.89
C ARG A 17 7.28 1.62 -6.85
N GLY A 18 7.00 0.90 -5.76
CA GLY A 18 6.16 1.39 -4.66
C GLY A 18 4.67 1.15 -4.90
N LYS A 19 3.81 1.96 -4.25
CA LYS A 19 2.38 1.65 -4.08
C LYS A 19 1.59 1.47 -5.38
N ALA A 20 2.05 2.05 -6.49
CA ALA A 20 1.40 1.90 -7.80
C ALA A 20 1.41 0.44 -8.29
N CYS A 21 2.32 -0.40 -7.78
CA CYS A 21 2.45 -1.79 -8.21
C CYS A 21 1.20 -2.63 -7.97
N ILE A 22 0.33 -2.23 -7.04
CA ILE A 22 -0.93 -2.95 -6.75
C ILE A 22 -1.91 -2.87 -7.94
N TYR A 23 -1.68 -1.96 -8.88
CA TYR A 23 -2.48 -1.78 -10.10
C TYR A 23 -1.75 -2.32 -11.34
N ASP A 24 -0.64 -3.02 -11.17
CA ASP A 24 0.11 -3.59 -12.29
C ASP A 24 -0.70 -4.66 -13.01
N LYS A 25 -0.52 -4.69 -14.33
CA LYS A 25 -1.19 -5.60 -15.25
C LYS A 25 -0.29 -6.78 -15.61
N CYS A 26 -0.90 -7.82 -16.15
CA CYS A 26 -0.20 -8.95 -16.73
C CYS A 26 0.92 -8.47 -17.67
N PRO A 27 2.14 -9.03 -17.56
CA PRO A 27 3.28 -8.62 -18.38
C PRO A 27 3.15 -9.05 -19.86
N GLN A 28 2.12 -9.83 -20.22
CA GLN A 28 1.86 -10.20 -21.60
C GLN A 28 1.37 -8.97 -22.41
N PRO A 29 1.92 -8.73 -23.61
CA PRO A 29 1.41 -7.69 -24.50
C PRO A 29 -0.09 -7.82 -24.74
N ASP A 30 -0.78 -6.69 -24.85
CA ASP A 30 -2.23 -6.56 -25.06
C ASP A 30 -3.12 -7.14 -23.94
N CYS A 31 -2.54 -7.63 -22.84
CA CYS A 31 -3.30 -8.05 -21.68
C CYS A 31 -3.57 -6.87 -20.74
N SER A 32 -4.85 -6.57 -20.51
CA SER A 32 -5.28 -5.50 -19.62
C SER A 32 -5.61 -5.98 -18.20
N GLN A 33 -5.50 -7.28 -17.95
CA GLN A 33 -5.88 -7.91 -16.68
C GLN A 33 -4.91 -7.51 -15.57
N LEU A 34 -5.47 -7.10 -14.43
CA LEU A 34 -4.69 -6.85 -13.22
C LEU A 34 -4.08 -8.15 -12.68
N ILE A 35 -2.87 -8.05 -12.14
CA ILE A 35 -2.25 -9.18 -11.45
C ILE A 35 -3.03 -9.45 -10.17
N ASP A 36 -3.59 -10.65 -10.06
CA ASP A 36 -4.41 -11.04 -8.92
C ASP A 36 -3.55 -11.26 -7.66
N GLY A 37 -4.19 -11.11 -6.49
CA GLY A 37 -3.50 -11.26 -5.21
C GLY A 37 -2.90 -12.64 -4.97
N THR A 38 -3.43 -13.70 -5.59
CA THR A 38 -2.89 -15.06 -5.42
C THR A 38 -1.56 -15.19 -6.16
N THR A 39 -1.45 -14.65 -7.38
CA THR A 39 -0.19 -14.60 -8.13
C THR A 39 0.91 -13.90 -7.31
N TRP A 40 0.57 -12.79 -6.66
CA TRP A 40 1.49 -12.12 -5.74
C TRP A 40 1.90 -12.99 -4.55
N LEU A 41 0.94 -13.62 -3.87
CA LEU A 41 1.17 -14.43 -2.67
C LEU A 41 1.98 -15.69 -2.95
N PHE A 42 1.76 -16.36 -4.08
CA PHE A 42 2.46 -17.59 -4.46
C PHE A 42 3.86 -17.33 -5.00
N THR A 43 4.13 -16.15 -5.54
CA THR A 43 5.41 -15.83 -6.16
C THR A 43 6.39 -15.18 -5.17
N LEU A 44 5.90 -14.28 -4.32
CA LEU A 44 6.79 -13.49 -3.47
C LEU A 44 7.30 -14.27 -2.26
N PRO A 45 8.57 -14.07 -1.85
CA PRO A 45 9.04 -14.53 -0.56
C PRO A 45 8.31 -13.78 0.58
N PRO A 46 8.36 -14.29 1.83
CA PRO A 46 7.63 -13.70 2.96
C PRO A 46 7.86 -12.19 3.17
N LEU A 47 9.10 -11.73 2.96
CA LEU A 47 9.45 -10.32 3.05
C LEU A 47 8.79 -9.47 1.94
N GLY A 48 8.76 -9.99 0.71
CA GLY A 48 8.05 -9.37 -0.40
C GLY A 48 6.54 -9.28 -0.16
N ALA A 49 5.93 -10.35 0.34
CA ALA A 49 4.51 -10.37 0.69
C ALA A 49 4.19 -9.35 1.79
N THR A 50 5.07 -9.18 2.77
CA THR A 50 4.94 -8.15 3.82
C THR A 50 5.02 -6.74 3.22
N LYS A 51 5.99 -6.49 2.34
CA LYS A 51 6.13 -5.22 1.62
C LYS A 51 4.89 -4.91 0.77
N LEU A 52 4.35 -5.89 0.05
CA LEU A 52 3.12 -5.73 -0.74
C LEU A 52 1.94 -5.31 0.13
N ARG A 53 1.74 -5.95 1.30
CA ARG A 53 0.66 -5.58 2.24
C ARG A 53 0.82 -4.15 2.73
N GLN A 54 2.04 -3.73 3.05
CA GLN A 54 2.33 -2.34 3.45
C GLN A 54 2.00 -1.34 2.33
N LEU A 55 2.39 -1.65 1.08
CA LEU A 55 2.09 -0.82 -0.08
C LEU A 55 0.59 -0.73 -0.37
N ALA A 56 -0.13 -1.85 -0.26
CA ALA A 56 -1.59 -1.89 -0.41
C ALA A 56 -2.29 -1.05 0.67
N LEU A 57 -1.85 -1.17 1.94
CA LEU A 57 -2.36 -0.34 3.03
C LEU A 57 -2.07 1.15 2.79
N ARG A 58 -0.85 1.48 2.34
CA ARG A 58 -0.46 2.84 1.93
C ARG A 58 -1.44 3.42 0.91
N SER A 59 -1.70 2.68 -0.16
CA SER A 59 -2.61 3.13 -1.22
C SER A 59 -4.04 3.28 -0.72
N PHE A 60 -4.51 2.39 0.17
CA PHE A 60 -5.84 2.47 0.75
C PHE A 60 -6.02 3.72 1.61
N VAL A 61 -5.05 4.04 2.48
CA VAL A 61 -5.09 5.24 3.31
C VAL A 61 -4.98 6.49 2.45
N ASP A 62 -4.05 6.53 1.50
CA ASP A 62 -3.84 7.70 0.62
C ASP A 62 -5.06 7.98 -0.29
N GLY A 63 -5.87 6.96 -0.59
CA GLY A 63 -7.09 7.08 -1.38
C GLY A 63 -8.35 7.41 -0.58
N ASN A 64 -8.26 7.50 0.75
CA ASN A 64 -9.41 7.70 1.62
C ASN A 64 -9.25 9.00 2.44
N SER A 65 -10.09 9.99 2.16
CA SER A 65 -10.06 11.30 2.84
C SER A 65 -10.38 11.25 4.34
N LEU A 66 -10.90 10.13 4.83
CA LEU A 66 -11.15 9.88 6.25
C LEU A 66 -9.97 9.20 6.95
N LEU A 67 -8.90 8.84 6.22
CA LEU A 67 -7.71 8.21 6.78
C LEU A 67 -6.48 9.09 6.55
N GLY A 68 -5.53 9.07 7.47
CA GLY A 68 -4.29 9.83 7.32
C GLY A 68 -3.12 9.17 8.02
N TRP A 69 -1.95 9.24 7.41
CA TRP A 69 -0.70 8.78 8.01
C TRP A 69 -0.22 9.73 9.09
N CYS A 70 0.34 9.19 10.17
CA CYS A 70 1.07 10.00 11.13
C CYS A 70 2.29 10.64 10.45
N PRO A 71 2.52 11.96 10.60
CA PRO A 71 3.66 12.64 9.98
C PRO A 71 5.01 12.25 10.58
N ASN A 72 5.02 11.58 11.75
CA ASN A 72 6.24 11.07 12.33
C ASN A 72 6.80 9.91 11.49
N ALA A 73 7.94 10.15 10.84
CA ALA A 73 8.63 9.20 9.98
C ALA A 73 9.01 7.89 10.69
N SER A 74 9.21 7.90 12.01
CA SER A 74 9.53 6.69 12.79
C SER A 74 8.30 5.96 13.33
N CYS A 75 7.09 6.51 13.17
CA CYS A 75 5.85 5.90 13.68
C CYS A 75 5.23 4.93 12.67
N GLY A 76 5.01 5.40 11.43
CA GLY A 76 4.40 4.60 10.37
C GLY A 76 2.95 4.14 10.62
N ARG A 77 2.27 4.68 11.65
CA ARG A 77 0.87 4.38 11.97
C ARG A 77 -0.07 5.31 11.19
N GLY A 78 -1.25 4.81 10.85
CA GLY A 78 -2.36 5.62 10.34
C GLY A 78 -3.37 5.92 11.44
N ALA A 79 -4.09 7.03 11.32
CA ALA A 79 -5.26 7.35 12.13
C ALA A 79 -6.50 7.47 11.23
N ALA A 80 -7.66 7.20 11.80
CA ALA A 80 -8.95 7.27 11.13
C ALA A 80 -9.80 8.41 11.71
N HIS A 81 -10.22 9.32 10.86
CA HIS A 81 -11.20 10.36 11.15
C HIS A 81 -12.61 9.77 10.93
N VAL A 82 -13.20 9.25 12.01
CA VAL A 82 -14.42 8.44 11.95
C VAL A 82 -15.69 9.29 11.73
N HIS A 83 -15.63 10.60 12.02
CA HIS A 83 -16.78 11.50 11.95
C HIS A 83 -16.41 12.84 11.34
N GLN A 84 -17.09 13.24 10.25
CA GLN A 84 -16.92 14.57 9.62
C GLN A 84 -17.17 15.74 10.59
N SER A 85 -17.94 15.52 11.66
CA SER A 85 -18.22 16.50 12.72
C SER A 85 -17.16 16.56 13.82
N SER A 86 -16.20 15.62 13.85
CA SER A 86 -15.11 15.63 14.83
C SER A 86 -13.99 16.57 14.39
N PRO A 87 -13.25 17.18 15.34
CA PRO A 87 -12.06 17.94 15.01
C PRO A 87 -11.12 17.10 14.13
N PRO A 88 -10.50 17.68 13.08
CA PRO A 88 -9.61 16.94 12.20
C PRO A 88 -8.28 16.59 12.87
N GLU A 89 -8.01 17.16 14.06
CA GLU A 89 -6.84 16.87 14.87
C GLU A 89 -7.00 15.54 15.62
N LEU A 90 -6.16 14.56 15.29
CA LEU A 90 -6.16 13.26 15.94
C LEU A 90 -4.86 13.04 16.75
N PRO A 91 -4.97 12.53 17.99
CA PRO A 91 -3.82 12.06 18.73
C PRO A 91 -3.35 10.70 18.17
N CYS A 92 -2.05 10.57 17.96
CA CYS A 92 -1.39 9.30 17.66
C CYS A 92 -0.80 8.72 18.95
N GLU A 93 -0.75 7.38 19.06
CA GLU A 93 -0.10 6.68 20.18
C GLU A 93 1.40 7.01 20.32
N CYS A 94 2.05 7.52 19.27
CA CYS A 94 3.43 8.00 19.38
C CYS A 94 3.57 9.38 20.06
N GLY A 95 2.46 9.99 20.50
CA GLY A 95 2.43 11.30 21.15
C GLY A 95 2.24 12.48 20.19
N MET A 96 2.31 12.27 18.87
CA MET A 96 2.02 13.31 17.89
C MET A 96 0.53 13.64 17.84
N ARG A 97 0.22 14.93 17.64
CA ARG A 97 -1.10 15.43 17.24
C ARG A 97 -0.97 16.07 15.88
N TYR A 98 -1.89 15.74 14.98
CA TYR A 98 -1.81 16.20 13.60
C TYR A 98 -3.20 16.25 12.97
N CYS A 99 -3.35 17.05 11.92
CA CYS A 99 -4.61 17.22 11.22
C CYS A 99 -4.70 16.18 10.11
N VAL A 100 -5.69 15.29 10.12
CA VAL A 100 -5.84 14.24 9.10
C VAL A 100 -6.03 14.81 7.69
N LEU A 101 -6.58 16.03 7.58
CA LEU A 101 -6.90 16.66 6.31
C LEU A 101 -5.70 17.38 5.66
N CYS A 102 -4.76 17.94 6.44
CA CYS A 102 -3.65 18.73 5.90
C CYS A 102 -2.25 18.23 6.28
N GLY A 103 -2.14 17.27 7.22
CA GLY A 103 -0.89 16.91 7.88
C GLY A 103 -0.64 17.82 9.06
#